data_AF-A0A523IDL0-F1
#
_entry.id   AF-A0A523IDL0-F1
#
_cell.length_a   1.000
_cell.length_b   1.000
_cell.length_c   1.000
_cell.angle_alpha   90.00
_cell.angle_beta   90.00
_cell.angle_gamma   90.00
#
_symmetry.space_group_name_H-M   'P 1'
#
loop_
_entity.id
_entity.type
_entity.pdbx_description
1 polymer ?
#
loop_
_entity_poly.entity_id
_entity_poly.type
_entity_poly.pdbx_seq_one_letter_code
_entity_poly.pdbx_strand_id
1 'polypeptide(L)'
;MGGRENSAGAARDRARSAGARDLGRALRGPVRAHGTRAAVAGGGDPVKWIHRLEPLWWLLFGAGGFAAALLLPGFLFGVTIAAPQSWFSEYAISYQRMHGLAANPLGRLLLVALISLTFWHSAHHLRHLALDLGLGHIQAAVSYGLYGLALLGTLLTISVVAAL
;
A
#
# COMPACT_ATOMS: atom_id res chain seq x y z
N MET A 1 -65.64 -2.99 -43.70
CA MET A 1 -65.67 -1.74 -42.91
C MET A 1 -64.71 -1.84 -41.71
N GLY A 2 -63.39 -2.06 -41.94
CA GLY A 2 -62.43 -2.40 -40.85
C GLY A 2 -60.99 -1.92 -41.03
N GLY A 3 -60.71 -1.03 -42.00
CA GLY A 3 -59.34 -0.60 -42.33
C GLY A 3 -58.85 0.67 -41.63
N ARG A 4 -59.73 1.47 -41.01
CA ARG A 4 -59.35 2.77 -40.40
C ARG A 4 -58.88 2.67 -38.95
N GLU A 5 -59.33 1.65 -38.22
CA GLU A 5 -59.01 1.47 -36.80
C GLU A 5 -57.57 0.99 -36.59
N ASN A 6 -57.06 0.13 -37.48
CA ASN A 6 -55.68 -0.37 -37.43
C ASN A 6 -54.63 0.71 -37.71
N SER A 7 -54.94 1.67 -38.58
CA SER A 7 -54.03 2.75 -38.97
C SER A 7 -53.85 3.79 -37.85
N ALA A 8 -54.91 4.04 -37.08
CA ALA A 8 -54.88 4.93 -35.93
C ALA A 8 -54.09 4.34 -34.75
N GLY A 9 -54.20 3.02 -34.50
CA GLY A 9 -53.40 2.31 -33.51
C GLY A 9 -51.91 2.35 -33.82
N ALA A 10 -51.53 2.01 -35.06
CA ALA A 10 -50.13 2.02 -35.49
C ALA A 10 -49.48 3.42 -35.45
N ALA A 11 -50.25 4.49 -35.69
CA ALA A 11 -49.77 5.87 -35.56
C ALA A 11 -49.50 6.25 -34.09
N ARG A 12 -50.38 5.83 -33.18
CA ARG A 12 -50.24 6.06 -31.73
C ARG A 12 -49.04 5.30 -31.14
N ASP A 13 -48.83 4.06 -31.54
CA ASP A 13 -47.70 3.25 -31.08
C ASP A 13 -46.36 3.80 -31.58
N ARG A 14 -46.32 4.31 -32.81
CA ARG A 14 -45.14 5.01 -33.34
C ARG A 14 -44.82 6.29 -32.55
N ALA A 15 -45.83 7.11 -32.25
CA ALA A 15 -45.65 8.32 -31.45
C ALA A 15 -45.15 8.01 -30.02
N ARG A 16 -45.70 6.97 -29.39
CA ARG A 16 -45.28 6.51 -28.05
C ARG A 16 -43.84 5.99 -28.05
N SER A 17 -43.46 5.24 -29.08
CA SER A 17 -42.10 4.73 -29.25
C SER A 17 -41.08 5.83 -29.57
N ALA A 18 -41.51 6.93 -30.19
CA ALA A 18 -40.66 8.07 -30.49
C ALA A 18 -40.36 8.86 -29.21
N GLY A 19 -41.39 9.14 -28.39
CA GLY A 19 -41.22 9.83 -27.10
C GLY A 19 -40.36 9.05 -26.11
N ALA A 20 -40.51 7.72 -26.04
CA ALA A 20 -39.68 6.88 -25.17
C ALA A 20 -38.20 6.86 -25.59
N ARG A 21 -37.92 6.91 -26.90
CA ARG A 21 -36.56 7.00 -27.43
C ARG A 21 -35.89 8.34 -27.13
N ASP A 22 -36.65 9.42 -27.21
CA ASP A 22 -36.13 10.77 -26.98
C ASP A 22 -35.83 11.01 -25.49
N LEU A 23 -36.72 10.53 -24.60
CA LEU A 23 -36.47 10.53 -23.16
C LEU A 23 -35.23 9.70 -22.78
N GLY A 24 -35.06 8.53 -23.39
CA GLY A 24 -33.88 7.68 -23.19
C GLY A 24 -32.57 8.27 -23.73
N ARG A 25 -32.65 9.26 -24.65
CA ARG A 25 -31.50 10.02 -25.14
C ARG A 25 -31.22 11.25 -24.27
N ALA A 26 -32.25 11.92 -23.76
CA ALA A 26 -32.12 13.06 -22.85
C ALA A 26 -31.57 12.67 -21.47
N LEU A 27 -31.93 11.48 -20.95
CA LEU A 27 -31.40 10.95 -19.68
C LEU A 27 -29.97 10.41 -19.81
N ARG A 28 -29.50 10.12 -21.03
CA ARG A 28 -28.09 9.87 -21.31
C ARG A 28 -27.41 11.22 -21.47
N GLY A 29 -27.11 11.85 -20.34
CA GLY A 29 -26.27 13.04 -20.30
C GLY A 29 -25.00 12.84 -21.15
N PRO A 30 -24.37 13.93 -21.63
CA PRO A 30 -23.20 13.83 -22.47
C PRO A 30 -22.12 13.05 -21.72
N VAL A 31 -21.86 11.81 -22.15
CA VAL A 31 -20.70 11.05 -21.70
C VAL A 31 -19.52 11.86 -22.20
N ARG A 32 -18.96 12.65 -21.28
CA ARG A 32 -17.74 13.40 -21.49
C ARG A 32 -16.68 12.35 -21.78
N ALA A 33 -16.44 12.08 -23.06
CA ALA A 33 -15.29 11.34 -23.50
C ALA A 33 -14.10 12.09 -22.89
N HIS A 34 -13.45 11.49 -21.89
CA HIS A 34 -12.20 11.98 -21.37
C HIS A 34 -11.21 11.91 -22.53
N GLY A 35 -11.12 13.02 -23.27
CA GLY A 35 -10.18 13.20 -24.34
C GLY A 35 -8.79 12.95 -23.78
N THR A 36 -8.21 11.84 -24.21
CA THR A 36 -6.78 11.59 -24.28
C THR A 36 -6.15 12.74 -25.06
N ARG A 37 -5.82 13.81 -24.34
CA ARG A 37 -5.06 14.93 -24.88
C ARG A 37 -3.59 14.68 -24.58
N ALA A 38 -2.84 14.61 -25.68
CA ALA A 38 -1.42 14.86 -25.82
C ALA A 38 -0.49 13.85 -25.12
N ALA A 39 0.04 12.96 -25.94
CA ALA A 39 1.37 12.41 -25.77
C ALA A 39 2.38 13.57 -25.63
N VAL A 40 2.68 13.93 -24.38
CA VAL A 40 3.84 14.74 -24.03
C VAL A 40 4.99 13.77 -23.76
N ALA A 41 6.01 13.89 -24.61
CA ALA A 41 7.39 13.47 -24.47
C ALA A 41 7.78 12.67 -23.20
N GLY A 42 8.18 11.40 -23.40
CA GLY A 42 9.49 10.89 -23.01
C GLY A 42 10.02 11.04 -21.57
N GLY A 43 9.20 11.39 -20.59
CA GLY A 43 9.55 11.35 -19.17
C GLY A 43 8.52 10.49 -18.45
N GLY A 44 8.93 9.32 -17.98
CA GLY A 44 8.04 8.47 -17.19
C GLY A 44 7.51 9.25 -16.01
N ASP A 45 6.19 9.31 -15.88
CA ASP A 45 5.51 9.81 -14.70
C ASP A 45 6.07 9.10 -13.45
N PRO A 46 6.75 9.82 -12.54
CA PRO A 46 7.53 9.21 -11.45
C PRO A 46 6.67 8.44 -10.44
N VAL A 47 5.35 8.50 -10.57
CA VAL A 47 4.41 7.75 -9.72
C VAL A 47 4.00 6.43 -10.38
N LYS A 48 3.99 6.34 -11.71
CA LYS A 48 3.50 5.16 -12.44
C LYS A 48 4.37 3.94 -12.24
N TRP A 49 5.69 4.10 -12.14
CA TRP A 49 6.57 2.96 -11.85
C TRP A 49 6.40 2.47 -10.41
N ILE A 50 6.10 3.35 -9.45
CA ILE A 50 5.80 2.99 -8.06
C ILE A 50 4.57 2.08 -8.02
N HIS A 51 3.52 2.42 -8.77
CA HIS A 51 2.30 1.61 -8.89
C HIS A 51 2.53 0.24 -9.55
N ARG A 52 3.49 0.13 -10.48
CA ARG A 52 3.86 -1.18 -11.05
C ARG A 52 4.49 -2.11 -10.02
N LEU A 53 5.16 -1.55 -9.02
CA LEU A 53 5.77 -2.29 -7.92
C LEU A 53 4.83 -2.45 -6.71
N GLU A 54 3.59 -2.01 -6.83
CA GLU A 54 2.60 -2.08 -5.75
C GLU A 54 2.42 -3.50 -5.17
N PRO A 55 2.41 -4.59 -5.97
CA PRO A 55 2.39 -5.96 -5.42
C PRO A 55 3.61 -6.29 -4.56
N LEU A 56 4.80 -5.78 -4.92
CA LEU A 56 6.02 -6.00 -4.16
C LEU A 56 5.96 -5.26 -2.82
N TRP A 57 5.53 -3.99 -2.83
CA TRP A 57 5.36 -3.21 -1.59
C TRP A 57 4.35 -3.87 -0.66
N TRP A 58 3.27 -4.42 -1.21
CA TRP A 58 2.27 -5.17 -0.46
C TRP A 58 2.82 -6.45 0.16
N LEU A 59 3.67 -7.20 -0.56
CA LEU A 59 4.32 -8.40 -0.02
C LEU A 59 5.25 -8.06 1.16
N LEU A 60 6.11 -7.04 1.03
CA LEU A 60 7.00 -6.62 2.12
C LEU A 60 6.21 -6.08 3.31
N PHE A 61 5.15 -5.32 3.04
CA PHE A 61 4.20 -4.83 4.04
C PHE A 61 3.54 -5.97 4.82
N GLY A 62 3.02 -6.99 4.13
CA GLY A 62 2.36 -8.14 4.74
C GLY A 62 3.32 -8.99 5.55
N ALA A 63 4.50 -9.28 5.01
CA ALA A 63 5.55 -10.03 5.72
C ALA A 63 6.01 -9.28 6.98
N GLY A 64 6.19 -7.96 6.90
CA GLY A 64 6.52 -7.13 8.05
C GLY A 64 5.42 -7.04 9.08
N GLY A 65 4.16 -6.94 8.67
CA GLY A 65 3.02 -6.97 9.60
C GLY A 65 2.93 -8.29 10.36
N PHE A 66 3.15 -9.42 9.68
CA PHE A 66 3.19 -10.74 10.30
C PHE A 66 4.36 -10.87 11.29
N ALA A 67 5.58 -10.50 10.87
CA ALA A 67 6.75 -10.53 11.74
C ALA A 67 6.59 -9.62 12.96
N ALA A 68 6.09 -8.40 12.75
CA ALA A 68 5.80 -7.43 13.79
C ALA A 68 4.78 -7.98 14.79
N ALA A 69 3.65 -8.51 14.33
CA ALA A 69 2.60 -9.03 15.19
C ALA A 69 3.06 -10.20 16.08
N LEU A 70 3.94 -11.07 15.56
CA LEU A 70 4.44 -12.22 16.31
C LEU A 70 5.60 -11.89 17.25
N LEU A 71 6.55 -11.06 16.79
CA LEU A 71 7.84 -10.90 17.45
C LEU A 71 7.94 -9.60 18.28
N LEU A 72 7.36 -8.49 17.81
CA LEU A 72 7.49 -7.21 18.51
C LEU A 72 6.86 -7.20 19.90
N PRO A 73 5.68 -7.81 20.18
CA PRO A 73 5.12 -7.79 21.53
C PRO A 73 6.07 -8.40 22.56
N GLY A 74 6.63 -9.58 22.25
CA GLY A 74 7.60 -10.25 23.13
C GLY A 74 8.93 -9.50 23.21
N PHE A 75 9.43 -8.97 22.09
CA PHE A 75 10.68 -8.23 22.06
C PHE A 75 10.61 -6.92 22.84
N LEU A 76 9.56 -6.11 22.61
CA LEU A 76 9.34 -4.86 23.35
C LEU A 76 9.15 -5.18 24.83
N PHE A 77 8.25 -6.10 25.18
CA PHE A 77 8.05 -6.48 26.58
C PHE A 77 9.36 -6.90 27.26
N GLY A 78 10.15 -7.75 26.58
CA GLY A 78 11.44 -8.21 27.07
C GLY A 78 12.42 -7.06 27.34
N VAL A 79 12.62 -6.20 26.35
CA VAL A 79 13.66 -5.15 26.39
C VAL A 79 13.22 -3.92 27.20
N THR A 80 11.97 -3.50 27.10
CA THR A 80 11.51 -2.21 27.67
C THR A 80 10.87 -2.35 29.05
N ILE A 81 10.37 -3.53 29.42
CA ILE A 81 9.68 -3.74 30.70
C ILE A 81 10.43 -4.78 31.55
N ALA A 82 10.57 -6.01 31.05
CA ALA A 82 11.07 -7.13 31.83
C ALA A 82 12.56 -7.01 32.18
N ALA A 83 13.40 -6.54 31.25
CA ALA A 83 14.83 -6.36 31.51
C ALA A 83 15.11 -5.22 32.53
N PRO A 84 14.52 -4.00 32.41
CA PRO A 84 14.69 -2.96 33.42
C PRO A 84 14.15 -3.33 34.81
N GLN A 85 13.11 -4.16 34.87
CA GLN A 85 12.52 -4.63 36.12
C GLN A 85 13.24 -5.85 36.72
N SER A 86 14.36 -6.28 36.12
CA SER A 86 15.16 -7.44 36.54
C SER A 86 14.36 -8.74 36.63
N TRP A 87 13.37 -8.93 35.76
CA TRP A 87 12.59 -10.18 35.68
C TRP A 87 13.37 -11.34 35.07
N PHE A 88 14.45 -11.03 34.35
CA PHE A 88 15.40 -12.01 33.85
C PHE A 88 16.59 -12.15 34.80
N SER A 89 17.15 -13.35 34.88
CA SER A 89 18.47 -13.55 35.48
C SER A 89 19.50 -12.68 34.75
N GLU A 90 20.44 -12.08 35.49
CA GLU A 90 21.54 -11.28 34.92
C GLU A 90 22.32 -12.06 33.85
N TYR A 91 22.45 -13.38 34.01
CA TYR A 91 23.08 -14.24 33.01
C TYR A 91 22.29 -14.30 31.69
N ALA A 92 20.96 -14.24 31.74
CA ALA A 92 20.10 -14.37 30.56
C ALA A 92 20.19 -13.16 29.63
N ILE A 93 20.36 -11.96 30.18
CA ILE A 93 20.55 -10.69 29.44
C ILE A 93 22.01 -10.26 29.38
N SER A 94 22.94 -11.13 29.78
CA SER A 94 24.38 -10.84 29.72
C SER A 94 24.81 -10.53 28.29
N TYR A 95 25.78 -9.61 28.18
CA TYR A 95 26.34 -9.20 26.90
C TYR A 95 26.82 -10.40 26.06
N GLN A 96 27.49 -11.38 26.69
CA GLN A 96 28.00 -12.57 26.00
C GLN A 96 26.88 -13.43 25.38
N ARG A 97 25.74 -13.58 26.06
CA ARG A 97 24.58 -14.33 25.52
C ARG A 97 23.91 -13.58 24.39
N MET A 98 23.69 -12.27 24.55
CA MET A 98 23.09 -11.44 23.50
C MET A 98 23.98 -11.34 22.26
N HIS A 99 25.29 -11.15 22.45
CA HIS A 99 26.26 -11.17 21.36
C HIS A 99 26.32 -12.56 20.70
N GLY A 100 26.33 -13.64 21.48
CA GLY A 100 26.27 -15.00 20.93
C GLY A 100 25.03 -15.27 20.07
N LEU A 101 23.87 -14.75 20.48
CA LEU A 101 22.65 -14.79 19.68
C LEU A 101 22.82 -13.98 18.39
N ALA A 102 23.33 -12.75 18.49
CA ALA A 102 23.50 -11.86 17.35
C ALA A 102 24.64 -12.28 16.39
N ALA A 103 25.62 -13.06 16.84
CA ALA A 103 26.68 -13.62 16.00
C ALA A 103 26.27 -14.92 15.30
N ASN A 104 25.26 -15.62 15.82
CA ASN A 104 24.71 -16.82 15.20
C ASN A 104 24.02 -16.46 13.86
N PRO A 105 24.29 -17.17 12.75
CA PRO A 105 23.63 -16.96 11.46
C PRO A 105 22.10 -16.87 11.53
N LEU A 106 21.45 -17.70 12.35
CA LEU A 106 19.99 -17.67 12.53
C LEU A 106 19.53 -16.40 13.27
N GLY A 107 20.27 -15.99 14.30
CA GLY A 107 19.97 -14.77 15.04
C GLY A 107 20.18 -13.52 14.19
N ARG A 108 21.24 -13.49 13.37
CA ARG A 108 21.47 -12.43 12.36
C ARG A 108 20.30 -12.32 11.39
N LEU A 109 19.88 -13.45 10.82
CA LEU A 109 18.76 -13.48 9.88
C LEU A 109 17.47 -12.99 10.54
N LEU A 110 17.20 -13.42 11.77
CA LEU A 110 16.03 -12.98 12.53
C LEU A 110 16.06 -11.48 12.81
N LEU A 111 17.20 -10.93 13.24
CA LEU A 111 17.36 -9.50 13.49
C LEU A 111 17.20 -8.66 12.22
N VAL A 112 17.85 -9.07 11.12
CA VAL A 112 17.73 -8.39 9.83
C VAL A 112 16.30 -8.43 9.34
N ALA A 113 15.65 -9.60 9.37
CA ALA A 113 14.27 -9.74 8.94
C ALA A 113 13.31 -8.91 9.80
N LEU A 114 13.39 -9.03 11.12
CA LEU A 114 12.51 -8.31 12.04
C LEU A 114 12.62 -6.79 11.85
N ILE A 115 13.83 -6.24 11.85
CA ILE A 115 14.05 -4.79 11.79
C ILE A 115 13.71 -4.28 10.39
N SER A 116 14.24 -4.91 9.34
CA SER A 116 14.05 -4.44 7.95
C SER A 116 12.58 -4.53 7.54
N LEU A 117 11.92 -5.66 7.80
CA LEU A 117 10.51 -5.82 7.43
C LEU A 117 9.59 -4.86 8.21
N THR A 118 9.92 -4.55 9.47
CA THR A 118 9.18 -3.54 10.24
C THR A 118 9.32 -2.13 9.64
N PHE A 119 10.48 -1.78 9.09
CA PHE A 119 10.66 -0.52 8.34
C PHE A 119 9.77 -0.47 7.10
N TRP A 120 9.72 -1.54 6.31
CA TRP A 120 8.88 -1.60 5.11
C TRP A 120 7.39 -1.56 5.45
N HIS A 121 6.98 -2.27 6.50
CA HIS A 121 5.61 -2.23 7.01
C HIS A 121 5.19 -0.82 7.44
N SER A 122 6.04 -0.16 8.24
CA SER A 122 5.80 1.21 8.71
C SER A 122 5.77 2.21 7.56
N ALA A 123 6.70 2.12 6.61
CA ALA A 123 6.77 3.04 5.48
C ALA A 123 5.53 2.95 4.57
N HIS A 124 5.00 1.74 4.36
CA HIS A 124 3.78 1.54 3.59
C HIS A 124 2.57 2.18 4.30
N HIS A 125 2.38 1.92 5.60
CA HIS A 125 1.31 2.55 6.38
C HIS A 125 1.41 4.08 6.40
N LEU A 126 2.61 4.62 6.67
CA LEU A 126 2.84 6.06 6.74
C LEU A 126 2.59 6.75 5.39
N ARG A 127 2.86 6.07 4.27
CA ARG A 127 2.57 6.61 2.94
C ARG A 127 1.05 6.74 2.77
N HIS A 128 0.31 5.68 3.03
CA HIS A 128 -1.15 5.71 2.90
C HIS A 128 -1.78 6.72 3.86
N LEU A 129 -1.31 6.77 5.11
CA LEU A 129 -1.73 7.78 6.09
C LEU A 129 -1.45 9.21 5.59
N ALA A 130 -0.27 9.48 5.02
CA ALA A 130 0.05 10.78 4.46
C ALA A 130 -0.87 11.17 3.28
N LEU A 131 -1.21 10.22 2.42
CA LEU A 131 -2.14 10.45 1.32
C LEU A 131 -3.56 10.72 1.83
N ASP A 132 -4.01 9.99 2.84
CA ASP A 132 -5.30 10.17 3.50
C ASP A 132 -5.41 11.54 4.20
N LEU A 133 -4.29 12.07 4.70
CA LEU A 133 -4.17 13.42 5.27
C LEU A 133 -4.17 14.55 4.21
N GLY A 134 -4.34 14.23 2.93
CA GLY A 134 -4.43 15.22 1.85
C GLY A 134 -3.08 15.58 1.18
N LEU A 135 -2.00 14.87 1.52
CA LEU A 135 -0.68 15.08 0.89
C LEU A 135 -0.57 14.40 -0.50
N GLY A 136 -1.69 14.08 -1.15
CA GLY A 136 -1.72 13.48 -2.49
C GLY A 136 -1.01 14.31 -3.56
N HIS A 137 -0.96 15.63 -3.40
CA HIS A 137 -0.26 16.53 -4.32
C HIS A 137 1.28 16.36 -4.29
N ILE A 138 1.83 15.85 -3.19
CA ILE A 138 3.26 15.53 -3.01
C ILE A 138 3.52 14.03 -2.91
N GLN A 139 2.61 13.20 -3.44
CA GLN A 139 2.67 11.73 -3.36
C GLN A 139 4.02 11.13 -3.78
N ALA A 140 4.68 11.73 -4.78
CA ALA A 140 5.99 11.28 -5.23
C ALA A 140 7.04 11.49 -4.13
N ALA A 141 7.15 12.71 -3.61
CA ALA A 141 8.11 13.06 -2.55
C ALA A 141 7.89 12.21 -1.29
N VAL A 142 6.63 12.02 -0.88
CA VAL A 142 6.27 11.16 0.26
C VAL A 142 6.71 9.71 0.02
N SER A 143 6.41 9.16 -1.17
CA SER A 143 6.77 7.78 -1.49
C SER A 143 8.28 7.58 -1.54
N TYR A 144 9.02 8.48 -2.19
CA TYR A 144 10.48 8.44 -2.23
C TYR A 144 11.11 8.60 -0.85
N GLY A 145 10.59 9.53 -0.03
CA GLY A 145 11.09 9.76 1.32
C GLY A 145 10.89 8.54 2.23
N LEU A 146 9.69 7.97 2.27
CA LEU A 146 9.36 6.86 3.16
C LEU A 146 10.00 5.54 2.71
N TYR A 147 9.94 5.19 1.42
CA TYR A 147 10.61 4.00 0.92
C TYR A 147 12.13 4.15 0.90
N GLY A 148 12.64 5.35 0.66
CA GLY A 148 14.05 5.67 0.81
C GLY A 148 14.52 5.47 2.26
N LEU A 149 13.75 5.96 3.24
CA LEU A 149 14.05 5.76 4.66
C LEU A 149 14.02 4.27 5.03
N ALA A 150 13.04 3.51 4.53
CA ALA A 150 12.96 2.07 4.77
C ALA A 150 14.17 1.32 4.18
N LEU A 151 14.61 1.72 2.98
CA LEU A 151 15.81 1.17 2.35
C LEU A 151 17.06 1.51 3.15
N LEU A 152 17.24 2.77 3.56
CA LEU A 152 18.37 3.19 4.40
C LEU A 152 18.40 2.43 5.72
N GLY A 153 17.25 2.28 6.39
CA GLY A 153 17.12 1.50 7.62
C GLY A 153 17.48 0.03 7.42
N THR A 154 17.05 -0.57 6.30
CA THR A 154 17.41 -1.94 5.91
C THR A 154 18.92 -2.09 5.69
N LEU A 155 19.53 -1.20 4.92
CA LEU A 155 20.97 -1.23 4.64
C LEU A 155 21.80 -1.04 5.92
N LEU A 156 21.41 -0.09 6.77
CA LEU A 156 22.07 0.13 8.06
C LEU A 156 21.96 -1.10 8.96
N THR A 157 20.80 -1.73 9.00
CA THR A 157 20.58 -2.96 9.78
C THR A 157 21.51 -4.06 9.29
N ILE A 158 21.55 -4.29 7.97
CA ILE A 158 22.43 -5.30 7.37
C ILE A 158 23.89 -4.98 7.68
N SER A 159 24.32 -3.72 7.53
CA SER A 159 25.72 -3.34 7.78
C SER A 159 26.12 -3.54 9.23
N VAL A 160 25.25 -3.17 10.18
CA VAL A 160 25.52 -3.35 11.61
C VAL A 160 25.56 -4.83 11.96
N VAL A 161 24.57 -5.61 11.52
CA VAL A 161 24.51 -7.05 11.83
C VAL A 161 25.65 -7.83 11.16
N ALA A 162 26.09 -7.42 9.97
CA ALA A 162 27.24 -8.01 9.30
C ALA A 162 28.58 -7.69 10.02
N ALA A 163 28.63 -6.63 10.82
CA ALA A 163 29.80 -6.23 11.59
C ALA A 163 29.87 -6.83 13.00
N LEU A 164 28.80 -7.50 13.47
CA LEU A 164 28.75 -8.24 14.74
C LEU A 164 29.43 -9.59 14.61
#